data_AF-G8C2Q7-F1
#
_entry.id   AF-G8C2Q7-F1
#
_cell.length_a   1.000
_cell.length_b   1.000
_cell.length_c   1.000
_cell.angle_alpha   90.00
_cell.angle_beta   90.00
_cell.angle_gamma   90.00
#
_symmetry.space_group_name_H-M   'P 1'
#
loop_
_entity.id
_entity.type
_entity.pdbx_description
1 polymer ?
#
loop_
_entity_poly.entity_id
_entity_poly.type
_entity_poly.pdbx_seq_one_letter_code
_entity_poly.pdbx_strand_id
1 'polypeptide(L)'
;MTLMGRGLVGLIGATGVSSAVGVPIVLNSSGATGPVDTLPGGREVIQVSMNKCESTGSHNNLKINFGDEEIRDVCWNISEDKKIGEHESELTSLFKSQWGDSNQNWNSNLNQGKWTQQCLDSETQSTWAVFGNTGSRDYLGLCNTTEVNQTPFVKKVKTWNQTANKDIWTISMCVQDCFETDAGSIGNSPVALQTEKTENWSEVAFNRKTR
;
A
#
# COMPACT_ATOMS: atom_id res chain seq x y z
N MET A 1 -6.47 -62.51 55.94
CA MET A 1 -7.51 -62.19 54.94
C MET A 1 -6.81 -61.52 53.77
N THR A 2 -6.40 -62.27 52.73
CA THR A 2 -7.14 -62.54 51.47
C THR A 2 -7.50 -61.25 50.71
N LEU A 3 -7.20 -61.03 49.42
CA LEU A 3 -6.74 -61.88 48.31
C LEU A 3 -6.24 -60.97 47.15
N MET A 4 -5.44 -61.56 46.24
CA MET A 4 -5.24 -61.31 44.79
C MET A 4 -6.25 -60.38 44.05
N GLY A 5 -5.97 -59.70 42.93
CA GLY A 5 -4.86 -59.73 41.97
C GLY A 5 -5.29 -59.16 40.59
N ARG A 6 -4.30 -58.97 39.71
CA ARG A 6 -4.30 -59.02 38.21
C ARG A 6 -5.35 -58.24 37.37
N GLY A 7 -4.83 -57.39 36.46
CA GLY A 7 -5.00 -57.60 35.00
C GLY A 7 -5.55 -56.45 34.12
N LEU A 8 -5.12 -56.49 32.84
CA LEU A 8 -5.48 -55.71 31.61
C LEU A 8 -4.63 -54.42 31.40
N VAL A 9 -3.73 -54.24 30.43
CA VAL A 9 -3.51 -54.68 29.02
C VAL A 9 -4.61 -54.26 28.02
N GLY A 10 -4.22 -53.41 27.05
CA GLY A 10 -4.92 -53.09 25.79
C GLY A 10 -5.26 -51.59 25.65
N LEU A 11 -5.05 -50.85 24.56
CA LEU A 11 -4.80 -51.19 23.16
C LEU A 11 -3.80 -50.20 22.53
N ILE A 12 -2.92 -50.73 21.67
CA ILE A 12 -2.23 -49.99 20.61
C ILE A 12 -3.15 -50.01 19.38
N GLY A 13 -3.39 -48.85 18.75
CA GLY A 13 -4.14 -48.78 17.50
C GLY A 13 -4.35 -47.36 16.99
N ALA A 14 -3.41 -46.86 16.20
CA ALA A 14 -3.68 -45.80 15.23
C ALA A 14 -3.00 -46.17 13.90
N THR A 15 -3.70 -47.01 13.13
CA THR A 15 -3.70 -47.00 11.66
C THR A 15 -4.05 -45.57 11.21
N GLY A 16 -3.50 -44.93 10.20
CA GLY A 16 -2.82 -45.36 8.99
C GLY A 16 -3.17 -44.32 7.91
N VAL A 17 -2.18 -44.00 7.07
CA VAL A 17 -2.27 -43.47 5.70
C VAL A 17 -3.14 -42.23 5.38
N SER A 18 -2.48 -41.16 4.93
CA SER A 18 -2.54 -40.75 3.51
C SER A 18 -1.67 -39.52 3.27
N SER A 19 -0.50 -39.73 2.67
CA SER A 19 0.24 -38.69 1.95
C SER A 19 -0.54 -38.33 0.68
N ALA A 20 -1.37 -37.29 0.76
CA ALA A 20 -1.90 -36.64 -0.43
C ALA A 20 -0.80 -35.78 -1.04
N VAL A 21 -0.03 -36.35 -1.95
CA VAL A 21 0.77 -35.56 -2.90
C VAL A 21 -0.17 -35.08 -4.00
N GLY A 22 -0.69 -33.85 -3.82
CA GLY A 22 -1.39 -33.14 -4.88
C GLY A 22 -0.40 -32.78 -5.98
N VAL A 23 -0.51 -33.44 -7.13
CA VAL A 23 0.18 -33.02 -8.36
C VAL A 23 -0.46 -31.70 -8.80
N PRO A 24 0.28 -30.59 -8.95
CA PRO A 24 -0.30 -29.39 -9.51
C PRO A 24 -0.64 -29.65 -10.98
N ILE A 25 -1.92 -29.57 -11.31
CA ILE A 25 -2.39 -29.54 -12.68
C ILE A 25 -1.96 -28.18 -13.25
N VAL A 26 -0.94 -28.20 -14.10
CA VAL A 26 -0.54 -27.02 -14.88
C VAL A 26 -1.57 -26.87 -16.00
N LEU A 27 -2.61 -26.06 -15.76
CA LEU A 27 -3.52 -25.60 -16.80
C LEU A 27 -2.86 -24.44 -17.55
N ASN A 28 -2.14 -24.77 -18.62
CA ASN A 28 -1.77 -23.80 -19.65
C ASN A 28 -3.04 -23.44 -20.43
N SER A 29 -3.71 -22.38 -19.99
CA SER A 29 -4.78 -21.73 -20.72
C SER A 29 -4.27 -20.39 -21.24
N SER A 30 -3.85 -20.40 -22.51
CA SER A 30 -3.60 -19.21 -23.31
C SER A 30 -4.88 -18.38 -23.42
N GLY A 31 -5.02 -17.40 -22.53
CA GLY A 31 -5.98 -16.32 -22.59
C GLY A 31 -5.37 -15.12 -21.89
N ALA A 32 -5.28 -13.98 -22.57
CA ALA A 32 -4.62 -12.78 -22.09
C ALA A 32 -5.34 -12.19 -20.86
N THR A 33 -4.98 -12.66 -19.69
CA THR A 33 -5.19 -12.02 -18.39
C THR A 33 -3.87 -12.17 -17.65
N GLY A 34 -3.31 -11.05 -17.18
CA GLY A 34 -2.01 -11.00 -16.54
C GLY A 34 -1.85 -11.98 -15.37
N PRO A 35 -0.61 -12.29 -14.95
CA PRO A 35 -0.34 -13.31 -13.94
C PRO A 35 -0.99 -12.98 -12.60
N VAL A 36 -2.02 -13.72 -12.19
CA VAL A 36 -2.55 -13.63 -10.83
C VAL A 36 -1.50 -14.19 -9.88
N ASP A 37 -0.75 -13.32 -9.21
CA ASP A 37 0.19 -13.73 -8.18
C ASP A 37 -0.59 -14.12 -6.92
N THR A 38 -0.71 -15.42 -6.67
CA THR A 38 -1.30 -15.94 -5.44
C THR A 38 -0.29 -15.81 -4.30
N LEU A 39 -0.51 -14.85 -3.40
CA LEU A 39 0.25 -14.76 -2.15
C LEU A 39 -0.02 -15.99 -1.25
N PRO A 40 0.94 -16.40 -0.40
CA PRO A 40 0.72 -17.47 0.58
C PRO A 40 -0.45 -17.08 1.50
N GLY A 41 -1.59 -17.76 1.36
CA GLY A 41 -2.84 -17.40 2.04
C GLY A 41 -4.09 -17.38 1.16
N GLY A 42 -3.96 -17.57 -0.16
CA GLY A 42 -5.10 -17.82 -1.05
C GLY A 42 -5.95 -16.58 -1.37
N ARG A 43 -5.48 -15.36 -1.06
CA ARG A 43 -6.13 -14.12 -1.46
C ARG A 43 -5.77 -13.84 -2.92
N GLU A 44 -6.77 -13.80 -3.79
CA GLU A 44 -6.61 -13.44 -5.20
C GLU A 44 -6.14 -11.98 -5.28
N VAL A 45 -4.92 -11.75 -5.76
CA VAL A 45 -4.42 -10.39 -5.99
C VAL A 45 -4.95 -9.94 -7.34
N ILE A 46 -5.91 -9.01 -7.32
CA ILE A 46 -6.47 -8.42 -8.54
C ILE A 46 -5.37 -7.59 -9.19
N GLN A 47 -4.84 -8.05 -10.34
CA GLN A 47 -3.88 -7.27 -11.11
C GLN A 47 -4.56 -6.07 -11.75
N VAL A 48 -4.22 -4.87 -11.28
CA VAL A 48 -4.62 -3.60 -11.88
C VAL A 48 -3.59 -3.13 -12.92
N SER A 49 -4.08 -2.70 -14.08
CA SER A 49 -3.35 -1.91 -15.06
C SER A 49 -3.49 -0.44 -14.69
N MET A 50 -2.37 0.22 -14.35
CA MET A 50 -2.36 1.59 -13.87
C MET A 50 -1.24 2.41 -14.50
N ASN A 51 -1.56 3.64 -14.89
CA ASN A 51 -0.60 4.67 -15.31
C ASN A 51 -1.20 6.05 -15.04
N LYS A 52 -0.40 7.10 -15.21
CA LYS A 52 -0.92 8.47 -15.17
C LYS A 52 -1.91 8.72 -16.31
N CYS A 53 -2.96 9.49 -16.05
CA CYS A 53 -3.92 9.88 -17.08
C CYS A 53 -3.28 10.82 -18.11
N GLU A 54 -3.64 10.66 -19.37
CA GLU A 54 -3.23 11.57 -20.44
C GLU A 54 -3.98 12.92 -20.31
N SER A 55 -3.25 14.03 -20.39
CA SER A 55 -3.80 15.39 -20.21
C SER A 55 -4.85 15.78 -21.25
N THR A 56 -4.90 15.11 -22.40
CA THR A 56 -5.67 15.54 -23.58
C THR A 56 -7.03 14.87 -23.78
N GLY A 57 -7.53 14.07 -22.81
CA GLY A 57 -8.76 13.31 -23.00
C GLY A 57 -9.66 13.10 -21.78
N SER A 58 -9.38 13.75 -20.65
CA SER A 58 -9.94 13.33 -19.36
C SER A 58 -11.40 13.75 -19.07
N HIS A 59 -12.12 14.36 -20.03
CA HIS A 59 -13.48 14.84 -19.78
C HIS A 59 -14.54 13.73 -19.62
N ASN A 60 -14.24 12.49 -20.04
CA ASN A 60 -15.19 11.37 -19.98
C ASN A 60 -14.78 10.24 -19.02
N ASN A 61 -13.70 10.41 -18.27
CA ASN A 61 -13.27 9.38 -17.34
C ASN A 61 -14.18 9.37 -16.11
N LEU A 62 -14.63 8.18 -15.71
CA LEU A 62 -15.41 8.01 -14.49
C LEU A 62 -14.46 8.08 -13.28
N LYS A 63 -14.64 9.08 -12.40
CA LYS A 63 -13.92 9.16 -11.12
C LYS A 63 -14.29 7.97 -10.25
N ILE A 64 -13.28 7.32 -9.68
CA ILE A 64 -13.41 6.13 -8.84
C ILE A 64 -12.67 6.35 -7.52
N ASN A 65 -12.98 5.53 -6.51
CA ASN A 65 -12.26 5.56 -5.24
C ASN A 65 -10.98 4.72 -5.33
N PHE A 66 -10.00 5.07 -4.50
CA PHE A 66 -8.79 4.27 -4.40
C PHE A 66 -9.09 2.86 -3.88
N GLY A 67 -8.57 1.85 -4.57
CA GLY A 67 -8.73 0.45 -4.18
C GLY A 67 -10.12 -0.14 -4.47
N ASP A 68 -10.85 0.42 -5.44
CA ASP A 68 -12.09 -0.17 -5.94
C ASP A 68 -11.78 -1.53 -6.62
N GLU A 69 -12.17 -2.63 -5.96
CA GLU A 69 -11.77 -4.01 -6.30
C GLU A 69 -12.29 -4.46 -7.67
N GLU A 70 -13.40 -3.89 -8.15
CA GLU A 70 -14.00 -4.30 -9.42
C GLU A 70 -13.28 -3.71 -10.65
N ILE A 71 -12.37 -2.76 -10.45
CA ILE A 71 -11.80 -1.96 -11.53
C ILE A 71 -10.34 -2.35 -11.79
N ARG A 72 -10.11 -2.85 -13.01
CA ARG A 72 -8.79 -3.35 -13.46
C ARG A 72 -7.99 -2.39 -14.34
N ASP A 73 -8.65 -1.43 -15.00
CA ASP A 73 -8.01 -0.47 -15.89
C ASP A 73 -8.18 0.95 -15.33
N VAL A 74 -7.15 1.44 -14.65
CA VAL A 74 -7.18 2.69 -13.88
C VAL A 74 -6.13 3.65 -14.44
N CYS A 75 -6.44 4.95 -14.42
CA CYS A 75 -5.41 5.97 -14.48
C CYS A 75 -5.52 6.92 -13.29
N TRP A 76 -4.42 7.57 -12.93
CA TRP A 76 -4.39 8.54 -11.85
C TRP A 76 -3.86 9.89 -12.33
N ASN A 77 -4.29 10.97 -11.71
CA ASN A 77 -3.72 12.29 -11.93
C ASN A 77 -3.76 13.10 -10.63
N ILE A 78 -3.04 14.22 -10.64
CA ILE A 78 -3.18 15.28 -9.65
C ILE A 78 -3.63 16.54 -10.37
N SER A 79 -4.15 17.52 -9.63
CA SER A 79 -4.54 18.83 -10.16
C SER A 79 -3.48 19.37 -11.13
N GLU A 80 -3.93 19.88 -12.29
CA GLU A 80 -3.10 20.20 -13.47
C GLU A 80 -1.90 21.13 -13.20
N ASP A 81 -1.97 21.93 -12.13
CA ASP A 81 -0.93 22.91 -11.79
C ASP A 81 0.33 22.30 -11.14
N LYS A 82 0.28 21.04 -10.69
CA LYS A 82 1.43 20.41 -10.01
C LYS A 82 2.15 19.44 -10.94
N LYS A 83 3.42 19.74 -11.23
CA LYS A 83 4.32 18.82 -11.93
C LYS A 83 4.79 17.75 -10.94
N ILE A 84 4.37 16.51 -11.16
CA ILE A 84 4.87 15.32 -10.44
C ILE A 84 6.37 15.08 -10.70
N GLY A 85 6.88 15.58 -11.83
CA GLY A 85 8.29 15.46 -12.20
C GLY A 85 8.71 14.01 -12.38
N GLU A 86 9.86 13.67 -11.79
CA GLU A 86 10.58 12.42 -11.98
C GLU A 86 10.02 11.24 -11.17
N HIS A 87 9.03 11.47 -10.30
CA HIS A 87 8.52 10.47 -9.35
C HIS A 87 7.29 9.69 -9.85
N GLU A 88 6.91 9.87 -11.12
CA GLU A 88 5.70 9.27 -11.70
C GLU A 88 5.71 7.74 -11.66
N SER A 89 6.86 7.12 -11.94
CA SER A 89 7.04 5.67 -11.89
C SER A 89 6.87 5.09 -10.48
N GLU A 90 7.46 5.75 -9.49
CA GLU A 90 7.43 5.36 -8.08
C GLU A 90 6.02 5.45 -7.52
N LEU A 91 5.27 6.50 -7.89
CA LEU A 91 3.88 6.67 -7.48
C LEU A 91 2.95 5.65 -8.13
N THR A 92 3.11 5.44 -9.44
CA THR A 92 2.32 4.43 -10.15
C THR A 92 2.56 3.05 -9.55
N SER A 93 3.82 2.73 -9.23
CA SER A 93 4.18 1.46 -8.60
C SER A 93 3.58 1.33 -7.20
N LEU A 94 3.60 2.40 -6.40
CA LEU A 94 2.97 2.42 -5.09
C LEU A 94 1.46 2.19 -5.19
N PHE A 95 0.75 3.00 -5.98
CA PHE A 95 -0.70 2.91 -6.11
C PHE A 95 -1.14 1.56 -6.67
N LYS A 96 -0.38 1.00 -7.62
CA LYS A 96 -0.63 -0.32 -8.17
C LYS A 96 -0.43 -1.43 -7.13
N SER A 97 0.65 -1.39 -6.34
CA SER A 97 0.93 -2.41 -5.32
C SER A 97 -0.06 -2.36 -4.14
N GLN A 98 -0.68 -1.21 -3.92
CA GLN A 98 -1.65 -0.98 -2.85
C GLN A 98 -3.11 -1.05 -3.34
N TRP A 99 -3.32 -1.31 -4.64
CA TRP A 99 -4.67 -1.42 -5.20
C TRP A 99 -5.34 -2.72 -4.74
N GLY A 100 -6.63 -2.66 -4.42
CA GLY A 100 -7.40 -3.82 -3.95
C GLY A 100 -7.14 -4.24 -2.49
N ASP A 101 -6.14 -3.66 -1.81
CA ASP A 101 -5.99 -3.79 -0.35
C ASP A 101 -6.23 -2.44 0.33
N SER A 102 -7.42 -1.89 0.10
CA SER A 102 -7.81 -0.56 0.59
C SER A 102 -7.73 -0.45 2.11
N ASN A 103 -7.90 -1.55 2.86
CA ASN A 103 -7.76 -1.59 4.31
C ASN A 103 -6.32 -1.81 4.81
N GLN A 104 -5.34 -1.97 3.91
CA GLN A 104 -3.95 -2.09 4.30
C GLN A 104 -3.50 -0.83 5.03
N ASN A 105 -2.97 -1.04 6.24
CA ASN A 105 -2.39 0.01 7.05
C ASN A 105 -0.98 0.34 6.54
N TRP A 106 -0.76 1.59 6.14
CA TRP A 106 0.57 2.03 5.68
C TRP A 106 1.56 2.26 6.84
N ASN A 107 1.09 2.18 8.09
CA ASN A 107 1.93 2.27 9.30
C ASN A 107 2.72 1.01 9.62
N SER A 108 2.53 -0.07 8.87
CA SER A 108 3.40 -1.23 8.98
C SER A 108 4.53 -1.05 7.95
N ASN A 109 5.79 -1.01 8.40
CA ASN A 109 7.00 -0.91 7.57
C ASN A 109 7.20 -2.11 6.59
N LEU A 110 6.11 -2.68 6.08
CA LEU A 110 6.04 -3.85 5.23
C LEU A 110 6.12 -3.41 3.76
N ASN A 111 7.32 -3.46 3.21
CA ASN A 111 7.60 -3.67 1.78
C ASN A 111 6.81 -2.80 0.77
N GLN A 112 6.69 -1.49 1.01
CA GLN A 112 6.16 -0.54 0.01
C GLN A 112 7.26 0.00 -0.94
N GLY A 113 8.32 -0.78 -1.14
CA GLY A 113 9.48 -0.40 -1.93
C GLY A 113 10.28 0.73 -1.27
N LYS A 114 10.45 1.84 -1.98
CA LYS A 114 11.16 3.03 -1.50
C LYS A 114 10.28 3.97 -0.65
N TRP A 115 8.97 3.70 -0.57
CA TRP A 115 8.03 4.50 0.20
C TRP A 115 8.00 3.99 1.64
N THR A 116 8.31 4.87 2.59
CA THR A 116 8.48 4.52 4.00
C THR A 116 7.95 5.61 4.91
N GLN A 117 7.71 5.31 6.19
CA GLN A 117 7.35 6.33 7.19
C GLN A 117 8.56 7.06 7.77
N GLN A 118 9.74 6.49 7.56
CA GLN A 118 11.02 7.01 8.02
C GLN A 118 12.12 6.63 7.04
N CYS A 119 13.09 7.51 6.87
CA CYS A 119 14.29 7.30 6.09
C CYS A 119 15.48 7.53 7.03
N LEU A 120 16.13 6.44 7.45
CA LEU A 120 17.21 6.47 8.45
C LEU A 120 18.56 6.01 7.88
N ASP A 121 18.57 5.37 6.70
CA ASP A 121 19.71 4.64 6.18
C ASP A 121 20.36 5.36 4.98
N SER A 122 21.19 6.39 5.22
CA SER A 122 22.25 6.72 4.25
C SER A 122 23.28 7.74 4.73
N GLU A 123 24.47 7.67 4.12
CA GLU A 123 25.50 8.71 4.16
C GLU A 123 25.22 9.87 3.17
N THR A 124 24.25 9.72 2.25
CA THR A 124 24.04 10.64 1.11
C THR A 124 22.61 11.15 0.94
N GLN A 125 21.67 10.73 1.78
CA GLN A 125 20.26 11.10 1.73
C GLN A 125 19.86 11.78 3.04
N SER A 126 18.78 12.54 2.98
CA SER A 126 18.23 13.17 4.17
C SER A 126 17.62 12.14 5.12
N THR A 127 17.97 12.22 6.40
CA THR A 127 17.34 11.40 7.43
C THR A 127 16.11 12.10 7.98
N TRP A 128 14.95 11.44 7.92
CA TRP A 128 13.68 12.00 8.38
C TRP A 128 12.76 10.90 8.93
N ALA A 129 11.80 11.29 9.75
CA ALA A 129 10.73 10.41 10.21
C ALA A 129 9.44 11.21 10.38
N VAL A 130 8.32 10.64 9.91
CA VAL A 130 7.01 11.24 10.10
C VAL A 130 6.48 10.85 11.49
N PHE A 131 6.19 11.86 12.30
CA PHE A 131 5.62 11.71 13.62
C PHE A 131 4.21 12.30 13.62
N GLY A 132 3.29 11.72 14.39
CA GLY A 132 1.92 12.22 14.46
C GLY A 132 0.97 11.61 13.43
N ASN A 133 1.18 10.32 13.07
CA ASN A 133 0.09 9.47 12.55
C ASN A 133 -1.05 9.48 13.59
N THR A 134 -1.96 10.43 13.44
CA THR A 134 -3.05 10.70 14.38
C THR A 134 -4.34 10.27 13.70
N GLY A 135 -4.94 9.20 14.21
CA GLY A 135 -6.25 8.74 13.76
C GLY A 135 -6.24 8.03 12.41
N SER A 136 -6.90 8.63 11.41
CA SER A 136 -7.26 8.01 10.12
C SER A 136 -6.31 8.31 8.97
N ARG A 137 -5.10 8.80 9.27
CA ARG A 137 -4.12 9.26 8.29
C ARG A 137 -2.83 8.47 8.39
N ASP A 138 -2.39 7.97 7.26
CA ASP A 138 -1.09 7.33 7.13
C ASP A 138 -0.25 8.09 6.10
N TYR A 139 1.01 8.36 6.43
CA TYR A 139 1.95 9.04 5.55
C TYR A 139 3.06 8.08 5.09
N LEU A 140 3.53 8.29 3.86
CA LEU A 140 4.75 7.70 3.34
C LEU A 140 5.55 8.76 2.59
N GLY A 141 6.86 8.78 2.78
CA GLY A 141 7.81 9.57 2.00
C GLY A 141 8.70 8.68 1.15
N LEU A 142 9.25 9.23 0.07
CA LEU A 142 10.17 8.51 -0.80
C LEU A 142 11.61 8.60 -0.27
N CYS A 143 12.13 7.48 0.23
CA CYS A 143 13.48 7.38 0.80
C CYS A 143 14.55 7.21 -0.29
N ASN A 144 14.81 8.30 -1.02
CA ASN A 144 15.91 8.41 -1.99
C ASN A 144 16.30 9.87 -2.30
N THR A 145 15.89 10.82 -1.46
CA THR A 145 16.03 12.26 -1.70
C THR A 145 17.07 12.87 -0.77
N THR A 146 17.85 13.82 -1.31
CA THR A 146 18.98 14.45 -0.59
C THR A 146 18.54 15.46 0.45
N GLU A 147 17.39 16.09 0.27
CA GLU A 147 16.86 17.11 1.17
C GLU A 147 15.39 16.81 1.51
N VAL A 148 15.02 16.98 2.78
CA VAL A 148 13.68 16.65 3.29
C VAL A 148 12.58 17.51 2.65
N ASN A 149 12.88 18.78 2.37
CA ASN A 149 11.98 19.68 1.66
C ASN A 149 11.79 19.32 0.18
N GLN A 150 12.66 18.49 -0.40
CA GLN A 150 12.51 17.98 -1.77
C GLN A 150 11.93 16.56 -1.78
N THR A 151 11.70 15.95 -0.62
CA THR A 151 11.13 14.61 -0.52
C THR A 151 9.65 14.65 -0.89
N PRO A 152 9.21 13.86 -1.89
CA PRO A 152 7.79 13.69 -2.14
C PRO A 152 7.17 12.81 -1.07
N PHE A 153 5.97 13.19 -0.63
CA PHE A 153 5.17 12.45 0.33
C PHE A 153 3.80 12.13 -0.26
N VAL A 154 3.25 11.00 0.16
CA VAL A 154 1.87 10.63 -0.04
C VAL A 154 1.20 10.42 1.30
N LYS A 155 -0.10 10.74 1.37
CA LYS A 155 -0.93 10.45 2.53
C LYS A 155 -2.21 9.76 2.12
N LYS A 156 -2.61 8.78 2.91
CA LYS A 156 -3.86 8.05 2.77
C LYS A 156 -4.76 8.44 3.93
N VAL A 157 -5.97 8.90 3.62
CA VAL A 157 -6.94 9.40 4.60
C VAL A 157 -8.20 8.57 4.52
N LYS A 158 -8.61 7.98 5.66
CA LYS A 158 -9.89 7.31 5.82
C LYS A 158 -10.98 8.33 6.15
N THR A 159 -12.06 8.32 5.37
CA THR A 159 -13.26 9.13 5.63
C THR A 159 -14.50 8.25 5.58
N TRP A 160 -15.47 8.52 6.43
CA TRP A 160 -16.76 7.83 6.40
C TRP A 160 -17.70 8.52 5.41
N ASN A 161 -18.13 7.80 4.38
CA ASN A 161 -19.15 8.30 3.46
C ASN A 161 -20.54 7.91 3.98
N GLN A 162 -21.28 8.91 4.48
CA GLN A 162 -22.62 8.70 5.04
C GLN A 162 -23.62 8.18 4.01
N THR A 163 -23.53 8.64 2.76
CA THR A 163 -24.46 8.26 1.69
C THR A 163 -24.28 6.81 1.24
N ALA A 164 -23.03 6.36 1.11
CA ALA A 164 -22.69 5.00 0.71
C ALA A 164 -22.56 4.04 1.91
N ASN A 165 -22.70 4.54 3.14
CA ASN A 165 -22.56 3.80 4.39
C ASN A 165 -21.28 2.93 4.41
N LYS A 166 -20.16 3.51 3.97
CA LYS A 166 -18.87 2.82 3.87
C LYS A 166 -17.70 3.77 4.04
N ASP A 167 -16.57 3.19 4.39
CA ASP A 167 -15.28 3.89 4.40
C ASP A 167 -14.82 4.19 2.97
N ILE A 168 -14.30 5.40 2.76
CA ILE A 168 -13.65 5.83 1.53
C ILE A 168 -12.23 6.27 1.86
N TRP A 169 -11.31 5.82 1.02
CA TRP A 169 -9.90 6.17 1.10
C TRP A 169 -9.58 7.24 0.07
N THR A 170 -9.12 8.38 0.56
CA THR A 170 -8.61 9.47 -0.26
C THR A 170 -7.09 9.47 -0.20
N ILE A 171 -6.46 9.54 -1.37
CA ILE A 171 -5.00 9.69 -1.46
C ILE A 171 -4.70 11.15 -1.77
N SER A 172 -3.72 11.72 -1.08
CA SER A 172 -3.15 13.02 -1.44
C SER A 172 -1.65 12.90 -1.56
N MET A 173 -1.07 13.80 -2.33
CA MET A 173 0.34 13.86 -2.63
C MET A 173 0.87 15.27 -2.38
N CYS A 174 2.09 15.34 -1.90
CA CYS A 174 2.88 16.56 -1.88
C CYS A 174 4.25 16.27 -2.48
N VAL A 175 4.74 17.14 -3.37
CA VAL A 175 6.00 16.92 -4.11
C VAL A 175 7.20 17.53 -3.39
N GLN A 176 6.99 18.66 -2.70
CA GLN A 176 8.03 19.41 -2.02
C GLN A 176 7.42 20.23 -0.88
N ASP A 177 8.24 20.59 0.10
CA ASP A 177 7.90 21.44 1.26
C ASP A 177 6.65 20.95 2.01
N CYS A 178 6.51 19.64 2.20
CA CYS A 178 5.26 19.03 2.67
C CYS A 178 4.97 19.22 4.16
N PHE A 179 6.03 19.46 4.93
CA PHE A 179 5.97 19.59 6.38
C PHE A 179 6.74 20.83 6.83
N GLU A 180 6.36 21.35 7.99
CA GLU A 180 7.22 22.23 8.77
C GLU A 180 8.36 21.41 9.35
N THR A 181 9.59 21.93 9.22
CA THR A 181 10.78 21.29 9.77
C THR A 181 11.20 22.06 11.01
N ASP A 182 11.28 21.38 12.15
CA ASP A 182 11.75 22.00 13.38
C ASP A 182 13.23 22.39 13.26
N ALA A 183 13.49 23.70 13.29
CA ALA A 183 14.83 24.27 13.28
C ALA A 183 15.67 23.89 14.53
N GLY A 184 15.06 23.25 15.54
CA GLY A 184 15.70 22.81 16.78
C GLY A 184 16.30 21.41 16.74
N SER A 185 16.37 20.76 15.57
CA SER A 185 16.91 19.41 15.43
C SER A 185 18.39 19.36 15.88
N ILE A 186 18.69 18.49 16.86
CA ILE A 186 20.05 18.24 17.33
C ILE A 186 20.86 17.65 16.16
N GLY A 187 22.05 18.20 15.87
CA GLY A 187 22.89 17.74 14.77
C GLY A 187 23.06 16.21 14.76
N ASN A 188 22.86 15.60 13.59
CA ASN A 188 22.83 14.15 13.30
C ASN A 188 21.57 13.38 13.75
N SER A 189 20.53 14.05 14.26
CA SER A 189 19.23 13.41 14.47
C SER A 189 18.36 13.46 13.21
N PRO A 190 17.53 12.45 12.94
CA PRO A 190 16.53 12.52 11.87
C PRO A 190 15.60 13.72 12.08
N VAL A 191 15.27 14.41 10.98
CA VAL A 191 14.28 15.50 11.01
C VAL A 191 12.91 14.92 11.34
N ALA A 192 12.31 15.39 12.43
CA ALA A 192 10.95 15.01 12.80
C ALA A 192 9.93 15.84 11.99
N LEU A 193 9.02 15.15 11.30
CA LEU A 193 7.98 15.78 10.48
C LEU A 193 6.64 15.61 11.18
N GLN A 194 6.11 16.70 11.75
CA GLN A 194 4.91 16.68 12.59
C GLN A 194 3.76 17.51 11.99
N THR A 195 4.05 18.75 11.58
CA THR A 195 3.03 19.68 11.08
C THR A 195 3.05 19.70 9.55
N GLU A 196 1.94 19.32 8.92
CA GLU A 196 1.79 19.37 7.47
C GLU A 196 1.53 20.81 6.97
N LYS A 197 2.18 21.21 5.87
CA LYS A 197 1.81 22.43 5.12
C LYS A 197 0.65 22.11 4.19
N THR A 198 -0.58 22.25 4.69
CA THR A 198 -1.80 21.72 4.05
C THR A 198 -1.96 22.18 2.60
N GLU A 199 -1.56 23.42 2.28
CA GLU A 199 -1.59 24.03 0.95
C GLU A 199 -0.71 23.32 -0.09
N ASN A 200 0.32 22.60 0.35
CA ASN A 200 1.24 21.87 -0.54
C ASN A 200 0.72 20.48 -0.93
N TRP A 201 -0.36 20.01 -0.30
CA TRP A 201 -1.00 18.73 -0.63
C TRP A 201 -2.04 18.89 -1.73
N SER A 202 -2.06 17.94 -2.66
CA SER A 202 -3.09 17.82 -3.70
C SER A 202 -3.72 16.44 -3.65
N GLU A 203 -5.03 16.38 -3.80
CA GLU A 203 -5.73 15.11 -3.94
C GLU A 203 -5.30 14.41 -5.24
N VAL A 204 -5.07 13.10 -5.15
CA VAL A 204 -4.86 12.23 -6.29
C VAL A 204 -6.22 11.71 -6.74
N ALA A 205 -6.63 12.03 -7.96
CA ALA A 205 -7.86 11.50 -8.52
C ALA A 205 -7.57 10.23 -9.32
N PHE A 206 -8.38 9.21 -9.07
CA PHE A 206 -8.35 7.94 -9.79
C PHE A 206 -9.54 7.88 -10.74
N ASN A 207 -9.29 7.35 -11.92
CA ASN A 207 -10.19 7.37 -13.04
C ASN A 207 -10.21 6.01 -13.70
N ARG A 208 -11.39 5.47 -14.00
CA ARG A 208 -11.50 4.29 -14.86
C ARG A 208 -11.17 4.68 -16.29
N LYS A 209 -10.30 3.94 -16.96
CA LYS A 209 -10.09 4.11 -18.40
C LYS A 209 -11.30 3.57 -19.15
N THR A 210 -11.92 4.41 -19.96
CA THR A 210 -12.86 3.96 -21.00
C THR A 210 -12.06 3.45 -22.19
N ARG A 211 -12.34 2.22 -22.64
CA ARG A 211 -11.79 1.71 -23.89
C ARG A 211 -12.43 2.40 -25.09
#